data_AF-A0A2E8XIZ7-F1
#
_entry.id   AF-A0A2E8XIZ7-F1
#
_cell.length_a   1.000
_cell.length_b   1.000
_cell.length_c   1.000
_cell.angle_alpha   90.00
_cell.angle_beta   90.00
_cell.angle_gamma   90.00
#
_symmetry.space_group_name_H-M   'P 1'
#
loop_
_entity.id
_entity.type
_entity.pdbx_description
1 polymer ?
#
loop_
_entity_poly.entity_id
_entity_poly.type
_entity_poly.pdbx_seq_one_letter_code
_entity_poly.pdbx_strand_id
1 'polypeptide(L)'
;MKPLEGKTILDLTNVLAGPFCTYQLVNLGAEVIKIETPLKGDLARNLGADPDLNKKGMGISFLAQNSGKQSVTLNLKTDKGKNLFKKLVKNCDAVVENFRPNVMSRLNLDYDVLKKENPNLIYCAITGFGQDGPLSQNPAYDQIVQGLSGVMTITGDQKNNPYRVGYPIADTIGGLTAAMAVSAAFNNSKGGNYIDVSMLEATLVTMGWVISNYLIGDVVPKAQGNENFTSAPSGAFQAKNGLLNIAANKDEQWELLAKHLNRKDLIDHPDFSNREDRKKNRLRLKAEL
;
A
#
# COMPACT_ATOMS: atom_id res chain seq x y z
N MET A 1 -10.73 -20.39 13.86
CA MET A 1 -10.55 -20.89 12.48
C MET A 1 -9.79 -19.83 11.71
N LYS A 2 -8.64 -20.16 11.10
CA LYS A 2 -7.93 -19.21 10.24
C LYS A 2 -8.52 -19.30 8.81
N PRO A 3 -8.92 -18.18 8.17
CA PRO A 3 -9.68 -18.24 6.91
C PRO A 3 -8.98 -18.94 5.74
N LEU A 4 -7.64 -18.94 5.70
CA LEU A 4 -6.84 -19.53 4.63
C LEU A 4 -6.07 -20.78 5.09
N GLU A 5 -6.51 -21.42 6.17
CA GLU A 5 -5.93 -22.69 6.63
C GLU A 5 -6.02 -23.76 5.53
N GLY A 6 -4.93 -24.48 5.28
CA GLY A 6 -4.83 -25.47 4.21
C GLY A 6 -4.59 -24.89 2.82
N LYS A 7 -4.34 -23.58 2.69
CA LYS A 7 -3.92 -22.94 1.43
C LYS A 7 -2.41 -22.82 1.35
N THR A 8 -1.81 -23.27 0.26
CA THR A 8 -0.37 -23.19 0.01
C THR A 8 -0.07 -22.18 -1.11
N ILE A 9 0.85 -21.27 -0.85
CA ILE A 9 1.18 -20.15 -1.76
C ILE A 9 2.68 -20.14 -2.03
N LEU A 10 3.07 -20.08 -3.31
CA LEU A 10 4.45 -19.88 -3.73
C LEU A 10 4.72 -18.38 -3.90
N ASP A 11 5.65 -17.87 -3.11
CA ASP A 11 6.02 -16.46 -3.08
C ASP A 11 7.34 -16.24 -3.85
N LEU A 12 7.24 -15.73 -5.08
CA LEU A 12 8.38 -15.33 -5.93
C LEU A 12 8.78 -13.85 -5.72
N THR A 13 8.17 -13.18 -4.74
CA THR A 13 8.23 -11.74 -4.64
C THR A 13 9.50 -11.24 -3.94
N ASN A 14 9.82 -9.96 -4.15
CA ASN A 14 10.99 -9.29 -3.61
C ASN A 14 10.66 -7.90 -3.03
N VAL A 15 11.50 -7.43 -2.11
CA VAL A 15 11.45 -6.08 -1.50
C VAL A 15 10.22 -5.85 -0.63
N LEU A 16 9.09 -5.37 -1.17
CA LEU A 16 7.97 -4.94 -0.33
C LEU A 16 6.56 -5.26 -0.84
N ALA A 17 6.09 -4.74 -1.99
CA ALA A 17 4.68 -4.89 -2.37
C ALA A 17 4.19 -6.35 -2.36
N GLY A 18 4.94 -7.23 -3.02
CA GLY A 18 4.67 -8.66 -3.02
C GLY A 18 4.91 -9.34 -1.67
N PRO A 19 6.05 -9.12 -0.98
CA PRO A 19 6.26 -9.72 0.33
C PRO A 19 5.20 -9.32 1.37
N PHE A 20 4.74 -8.06 1.31
CA PHE A 20 3.66 -7.54 2.16
C PHE A 20 2.34 -8.25 1.84
N CYS A 21 1.99 -8.42 0.56
CA CYS A 21 0.82 -9.20 0.14
C CYS A 21 0.83 -10.59 0.76
N THR A 22 1.89 -11.36 0.54
CA THR A 22 1.95 -12.76 1.02
C THR A 22 2.07 -12.83 2.54
N TYR A 23 2.63 -11.83 3.21
CA TYR A 23 2.60 -11.73 4.67
C TYR A 23 1.17 -11.56 5.23
N GLN A 24 0.31 -10.77 4.58
CA GLN A 24 -1.10 -10.70 4.97
C GLN A 24 -1.78 -12.07 4.84
N LEU A 25 -1.45 -12.83 3.80
CA LEU A 25 -2.00 -14.19 3.60
C LEU A 25 -1.50 -15.18 4.66
N VAL A 26 -0.24 -15.08 5.12
CA VAL A 26 0.26 -15.82 6.30
C VAL A 26 -0.57 -15.50 7.54
N ASN A 27 -0.86 -14.22 7.79
CA ASN A 27 -1.65 -13.79 8.95
C ASN A 27 -3.08 -14.34 8.91
N LEU A 28 -3.63 -14.58 7.71
CA LEU A 28 -4.91 -15.24 7.49
C LEU A 28 -4.84 -16.79 7.54
N GLY A 29 -3.65 -17.36 7.71
CA GLY A 29 -3.43 -18.80 7.93
C GLY A 29 -2.90 -19.59 6.75
N ALA A 30 -2.56 -18.94 5.62
CA ALA A 30 -1.96 -19.63 4.49
C ALA A 30 -0.52 -20.10 4.81
N GLU A 31 -0.14 -21.25 4.28
CA GLU A 31 1.25 -21.68 4.20
C GLU A 31 1.91 -20.97 3.02
N VAL A 32 2.89 -20.12 3.31
CA VAL A 32 3.62 -19.37 2.27
C VAL A 32 5.05 -19.86 2.18
N ILE A 33 5.44 -20.32 0.99
CA ILE A 33 6.78 -20.79 0.67
C ILE A 33 7.46 -19.76 -0.24
N LYS A 34 8.40 -19.01 0.33
CA LYS A 34 9.20 -18.04 -0.40
C LYS A 34 10.28 -18.74 -1.21
N ILE A 35 10.29 -18.49 -2.52
CA ILE A 35 11.29 -19.03 -3.45
C ILE A 35 12.31 -17.95 -3.74
N GLU A 36 13.54 -18.19 -3.33
CA GLU A 36 14.61 -17.20 -3.40
C GLU A 36 15.72 -17.58 -4.37
N THR A 37 16.40 -16.57 -4.91
CA THR A 37 17.59 -16.82 -5.74
C THR A 37 18.71 -17.38 -4.85
N PRO A 38 19.35 -18.50 -5.22
CA PRO A 38 20.45 -19.06 -4.43
C PRO A 38 21.54 -18.03 -4.14
N LEU A 39 22.06 -18.05 -2.91
CA LEU A 39 23.09 -17.15 -2.36
C LEU A 39 22.69 -15.68 -2.22
N LYS A 40 21.93 -15.14 -3.18
CA LYS A 40 21.54 -13.73 -3.20
C LYS A 40 20.33 -13.43 -2.30
N GLY A 41 19.35 -14.33 -2.29
CA GLY A 41 18.09 -14.12 -1.58
C GLY A 41 17.27 -12.95 -2.11
N ASP A 42 16.27 -12.55 -1.32
CA ASP A 42 15.57 -11.27 -1.44
C ASP A 42 16.51 -10.11 -1.09
N LEU A 43 16.45 -9.03 -1.86
CA LEU A 43 17.21 -7.80 -1.57
C LEU A 43 16.96 -7.27 -0.15
N ALA A 44 15.72 -7.41 0.36
CA ALA A 44 15.36 -6.95 1.70
C ALA A 44 16.19 -7.59 2.82
N ARG A 45 16.80 -8.77 2.58
CA ARG A 45 17.69 -9.43 3.55
C ARG A 45 18.89 -8.58 3.95
N ASN A 46 19.25 -7.61 3.13
CA ASN A 46 20.38 -6.71 3.34
C ASN A 46 19.92 -5.27 3.63
N LEU A 47 18.62 -5.04 3.88
CA LEU A 47 18.04 -3.71 4.11
C LEU A 47 17.46 -3.59 5.52
N GLY A 48 17.76 -2.48 6.20
CA GLY A 48 17.22 -2.17 7.51
C GLY A 48 18.15 -1.24 8.29
N ALA A 49 17.67 -0.78 9.44
CA ALA A 49 18.39 0.18 10.30
C ALA A 49 19.61 -0.43 11.01
N ASP A 50 19.75 -1.76 11.02
CA ASP A 50 20.84 -2.49 11.67
C ASP A 50 21.81 -3.09 10.63
N PRO A 51 23.01 -2.52 10.46
CA PRO A 51 24.01 -3.00 9.52
C PRO A 51 24.52 -4.42 9.80
N ASP A 52 24.55 -4.85 11.06
CA ASP A 52 25.09 -6.16 11.43
C ASP A 52 24.06 -7.27 11.18
N LEU A 53 22.76 -6.99 11.36
CA LEU A 53 21.69 -7.85 10.86
C LEU A 53 21.69 -7.92 9.33
N ASN A 54 21.92 -6.81 8.63
CA ASN A 54 22.00 -6.78 7.17
C ASN A 54 23.14 -7.70 6.67
N LYS A 55 24.34 -7.65 7.27
CA LYS A 55 25.47 -8.54 6.91
C LYS A 55 25.16 -10.03 7.12
N LYS A 56 24.26 -10.35 8.05
CA LYS A 56 23.80 -11.72 8.35
C LYS A 56 22.63 -12.17 7.46
N GLY A 57 22.17 -11.35 6.51
CA GLY A 57 20.98 -11.64 5.70
C GLY A 57 19.66 -11.60 6.48
N MET A 58 19.66 -10.91 7.63
CA MET A 58 18.54 -10.75 8.56
C MET A 58 18.07 -9.29 8.63
N GLY A 59 18.19 -8.54 7.54
CA GLY A 59 17.78 -7.14 7.49
C GLY A 59 16.37 -6.92 8.02
N ILE A 60 16.20 -5.90 8.86
CA ILE A 60 14.94 -5.62 9.56
C ILE A 60 13.77 -5.48 8.58
N SER A 61 14.02 -4.98 7.37
CA SER A 61 13.01 -4.86 6.32
C SER A 61 12.51 -6.24 5.85
N PHE A 62 13.41 -7.22 5.73
CA PHE A 62 13.05 -8.60 5.41
C PHE A 62 12.25 -9.25 6.54
N LEU A 63 12.73 -9.11 7.78
CA LEU A 63 12.08 -9.70 8.96
C LEU A 63 10.64 -9.23 9.10
N ALA A 64 10.38 -7.93 8.87
CA ALA A 64 9.07 -7.33 8.99
C ALA A 64 8.01 -7.95 8.05
N GLN A 65 8.40 -8.34 6.83
CA GLN A 65 7.46 -8.75 5.77
C GLN A 65 7.58 -10.22 5.37
N ASN A 66 8.45 -10.98 6.03
CA ASN A 66 8.65 -12.40 5.73
C ASN A 66 8.53 -13.30 6.96
N SER A 67 8.11 -12.75 8.10
CA SER A 67 7.77 -13.53 9.29
C SER A 67 6.66 -14.54 8.99
N GLY A 68 6.83 -15.77 9.48
CA GLY A 68 5.89 -16.89 9.28
C GLY A 68 5.96 -17.57 7.91
N LYS A 69 6.79 -17.08 6.97
CA LYS A 69 7.02 -17.75 5.68
C LYS A 69 8.08 -18.84 5.83
N GLN A 70 7.91 -19.93 5.09
CA GLN A 70 8.99 -20.85 4.79
C GLN A 70 9.88 -20.27 3.69
N SER A 71 11.12 -20.74 3.58
CA SER A 71 12.10 -20.23 2.62
C SER A 71 12.86 -21.38 1.97
N VAL A 72 12.91 -21.40 0.64
CA VAL A 72 13.74 -22.32 -0.14
C VAL A 72 14.43 -21.57 -1.27
N THR A 73 15.65 -21.97 -1.62
CA THR A 73 16.35 -21.38 -2.76
C THR A 73 16.14 -22.21 -4.02
N LEU A 74 15.88 -21.55 -5.15
CA LEU A 74 15.68 -22.19 -6.44
C LEU A 74 16.14 -21.30 -7.59
N ASN A 75 17.03 -21.82 -8.44
CA ASN A 75 17.47 -21.08 -9.62
C ASN A 75 16.52 -21.29 -10.82
N LEU A 76 15.54 -20.41 -10.96
CA LEU A 76 14.55 -20.42 -12.04
C LEU A 76 15.12 -20.17 -13.45
N LYS A 77 16.42 -19.83 -13.58
CA LYS A 77 17.08 -19.68 -14.89
C LYS A 77 17.55 -21.02 -15.47
N THR A 78 17.61 -22.08 -14.67
CA THR A 78 18.03 -23.42 -15.12
C THR A 78 16.82 -24.28 -15.44
N ASP A 79 16.94 -25.21 -16.40
CA ASP A 79 15.84 -26.13 -16.73
C ASP A 79 15.45 -27.01 -15.54
N LYS A 80 16.43 -27.46 -14.75
CA LYS A 80 16.19 -28.19 -13.50
C LYS A 80 15.36 -27.35 -12.52
N GLY A 81 15.68 -26.07 -12.35
CA GLY A 81 14.96 -25.17 -11.46
C GLY A 81 13.53 -24.90 -11.94
N LYS A 82 13.34 -24.65 -13.24
CA LYS A 82 12.02 -24.49 -13.86
C LYS A 82 11.16 -25.74 -13.68
N ASN A 83 11.72 -26.92 -13.94
CA ASN A 83 11.03 -28.19 -13.79
C ASN A 83 10.65 -28.47 -12.32
N LEU A 84 11.51 -28.13 -11.37
CA LEU A 84 11.18 -28.27 -9.95
C LEU A 84 10.09 -27.28 -9.53
N PHE A 85 10.16 -26.03 -10.00
CA PHE A 85 9.12 -25.04 -9.71
C PHE A 85 7.75 -25.47 -10.26
N LYS A 86 7.69 -25.98 -11.49
CA LYS A 86 6.47 -26.56 -12.07
C LYS A 86 5.91 -27.71 -11.22
N LYS A 87 6.76 -28.54 -10.60
CA LYS A 87 6.31 -29.59 -9.66
C LYS A 87 5.72 -29.01 -8.37
N LEU A 88 6.26 -27.89 -7.87
CA LEU A 88 5.68 -27.19 -6.71
C LEU A 88 4.31 -26.60 -7.08
N VAL A 89 4.18 -26.00 -8.27
CA VAL A 89 2.94 -25.39 -8.77
C VAL A 89 1.79 -26.39 -8.87
N LYS A 90 2.06 -27.67 -9.14
CA LYS A 90 1.04 -28.75 -9.15
C LYS A 90 0.32 -28.91 -7.81
N ASN A 91 0.96 -28.52 -6.71
CA ASN A 91 0.49 -28.77 -5.35
C ASN A 91 0.32 -27.48 -4.54
N CYS A 92 0.27 -26.31 -5.18
CA CYS A 92 -0.07 -25.06 -4.51
C CYS A 92 -1.42 -24.52 -4.99
N ASP A 93 -2.03 -23.64 -4.21
CA ASP A 93 -3.26 -22.95 -4.60
C ASP A 93 -2.97 -21.62 -5.32
N ALA A 94 -1.84 -20.97 -4.99
CA ALA A 94 -1.48 -19.70 -5.60
C ALA A 94 0.03 -19.51 -5.86
N VAL A 95 0.34 -18.66 -6.84
CA VAL A 95 1.67 -18.08 -7.09
C VAL A 95 1.54 -16.56 -7.04
N VAL A 96 2.40 -15.90 -6.27
CA VAL A 96 2.50 -14.43 -6.23
C VAL A 96 3.88 -14.01 -6.70
N GLU A 97 3.95 -13.06 -7.61
CA GLU A 97 5.19 -12.52 -8.15
C GLU A 97 5.11 -10.99 -8.33
N ASN A 98 6.27 -10.33 -8.31
CA ASN A 98 6.36 -8.88 -8.54
C ASN A 98 7.57 -8.52 -9.39
N PHE A 99 7.91 -9.38 -10.35
CA PHE A 99 8.93 -9.06 -11.33
C PHE A 99 8.39 -8.03 -12.34
N ARG A 100 9.31 -7.40 -13.08
CA ARG A 100 8.89 -6.58 -14.22
C ARG A 100 8.08 -7.42 -15.22
N PRO A 101 7.14 -6.81 -15.96
CA PRO A 101 6.43 -7.51 -17.01
C PRO A 101 7.36 -8.28 -17.95
N ASN A 102 6.84 -9.41 -18.47
CA ASN A 102 7.55 -10.36 -19.34
C ASN A 102 8.71 -11.13 -18.70
N VAL A 103 9.11 -10.88 -17.44
CA VAL A 103 10.16 -11.68 -16.79
C VAL A 103 9.76 -13.14 -16.70
N MET A 104 8.54 -13.43 -16.22
CA MET A 104 8.05 -14.79 -16.07
C MET A 104 7.85 -15.49 -17.42
N SER A 105 7.42 -14.77 -18.45
CA SER A 105 7.34 -15.28 -19.83
C SER A 105 8.73 -15.65 -20.36
N ARG A 106 9.76 -14.81 -20.17
CA ARG A 106 11.15 -15.16 -20.55
C ARG A 106 11.70 -16.36 -19.79
N LEU A 107 11.19 -16.62 -18.58
CA LEU A 107 11.55 -17.81 -17.82
C LEU A 107 10.76 -19.06 -18.25
N ASN A 108 9.75 -18.92 -19.13
CA ASN A 108 8.75 -19.95 -19.45
C ASN A 108 8.00 -20.43 -18.20
N LEU A 109 7.61 -19.50 -17.34
CA LEU A 109 6.90 -19.72 -16.06
C LEU A 109 5.76 -18.71 -15.86
N ASP A 110 5.26 -18.09 -16.93
CA ASP A 110 4.08 -17.23 -16.85
C ASP A 110 2.79 -18.04 -16.62
N TYR A 111 1.69 -17.33 -16.43
CA TYR A 111 0.41 -17.93 -16.10
C TYR A 111 -0.04 -19.00 -17.11
N ASP A 112 0.05 -18.74 -18.41
CA ASP A 112 -0.38 -19.69 -19.45
C ASP A 112 0.42 -20.99 -19.43
N VAL A 113 1.70 -20.93 -19.07
CA VAL A 113 2.52 -22.13 -18.87
C VAL A 113 2.14 -22.84 -17.57
N LEU A 114 2.02 -22.11 -16.46
CA LEU A 114 1.78 -22.70 -15.14
C LEU A 114 0.37 -23.27 -14.99
N LYS A 115 -0.63 -22.66 -15.63
CA LYS A 115 -2.03 -23.16 -15.64
C LYS A 115 -2.14 -24.56 -16.25
N LYS A 116 -1.26 -24.92 -17.18
CA LYS A 116 -1.23 -26.28 -17.75
C LYS A 116 -0.80 -27.33 -16.73
N GLU A 117 0.02 -26.92 -15.76
CA GLU A 117 0.45 -27.80 -14.66
C GLU A 117 -0.61 -27.83 -13.54
N ASN A 118 -1.33 -26.72 -13.33
CA ASN A 118 -2.39 -26.60 -12.33
C ASN A 118 -3.53 -25.70 -12.86
N PRO A 119 -4.61 -26.29 -13.42
CA PRO A 119 -5.72 -25.52 -14.01
C PRO A 119 -6.47 -24.62 -13.02
N ASN A 120 -6.39 -24.93 -11.72
CA ASN A 120 -7.06 -24.17 -10.67
C ASN A 120 -6.19 -23.05 -10.08
N LEU A 121 -4.95 -22.90 -10.55
CA LEU A 121 -3.97 -21.96 -10.02
C LEU A 121 -4.49 -20.52 -9.99
N ILE A 122 -4.36 -19.87 -8.84
CA ILE A 122 -4.43 -18.41 -8.74
C ILE A 122 -3.03 -17.84 -8.98
N TYR A 123 -2.89 -16.99 -9.97
CA TYR A 123 -1.64 -16.30 -10.28
C TYR A 123 -1.83 -14.81 -10.07
N CYS A 124 -1.00 -14.22 -9.21
CA CYS A 124 -1.05 -12.79 -8.93
C CYS A 124 0.28 -12.14 -9.30
N ALA A 125 0.22 -11.21 -10.26
CA ALA A 125 1.31 -10.33 -10.64
C ALA A 125 1.11 -8.97 -9.98
N ILE A 126 2.15 -8.42 -9.35
CA ILE A 126 2.12 -7.08 -8.75
C ILE A 126 3.20 -6.23 -9.40
N THR A 127 2.82 -5.18 -10.10
CA THR A 127 3.76 -4.29 -10.78
C THR A 127 3.42 -2.83 -10.52
N GLY A 128 4.35 -1.94 -10.86
CA GLY A 128 4.14 -0.50 -10.66
C GLY A 128 2.96 0.08 -11.43
N PHE A 129 2.76 -0.40 -12.66
CA PHE A 129 1.85 0.19 -13.64
C PHE A 129 0.89 -0.81 -14.30
N GLY A 130 0.89 -2.08 -13.87
CA GLY A 130 0.15 -3.15 -14.55
C GLY A 130 1.01 -3.87 -15.60
N GLN A 131 0.49 -5.00 -16.09
CA GLN A 131 1.13 -5.83 -17.11
C GLN A 131 0.89 -5.29 -18.53
N ASP A 132 -0.06 -4.38 -18.70
CA ASP A 132 -0.44 -3.78 -19.98
C ASP A 132 -0.39 -2.24 -19.97
N GLY A 133 -0.80 -1.63 -21.09
CA GLY A 133 -0.79 -0.18 -21.26
C GLY A 133 0.61 0.42 -21.49
N PRO A 134 0.67 1.74 -21.75
CA PRO A 134 1.89 2.42 -22.21
C PRO A 134 2.98 2.52 -21.16
N LEU A 135 2.64 2.36 -19.87
CA LEU A 135 3.59 2.48 -18.76
C LEU A 135 4.08 1.11 -18.24
N SER A 136 3.54 -0.02 -18.70
CA SER A 136 3.87 -1.37 -18.19
C SER A 136 5.37 -1.65 -18.11
N GLN A 137 6.14 -1.24 -19.12
CA GLN A 137 7.58 -1.52 -19.19
C GLN A 137 8.44 -0.54 -18.38
N ASN A 138 7.85 0.51 -17.80
CA ASN A 138 8.60 1.52 -17.06
C ASN A 138 9.09 0.95 -15.72
N PRO A 139 10.31 1.32 -15.28
CA PRO A 139 10.75 0.99 -13.94
C PRO A 139 9.87 1.68 -12.91
N ALA A 140 9.49 0.95 -11.87
CA ALA A 140 8.68 1.48 -10.79
C ALA A 140 9.31 1.14 -9.44
N TYR A 141 9.40 2.19 -8.61
CA TYR A 141 9.56 2.10 -7.17
C TYR A 141 8.46 2.95 -6.55
N ASP A 142 8.14 2.70 -5.28
CA ASP A 142 7.12 3.42 -4.53
C ASP A 142 7.18 4.95 -4.75
N GLN A 143 8.36 5.57 -4.68
CA GLN A 143 8.51 7.01 -4.87
C GLN A 143 8.05 7.50 -6.26
N ILE A 144 8.30 6.73 -7.32
CA ILE A 144 7.85 7.06 -8.67
C ILE A 144 6.32 6.98 -8.74
N VAL A 145 5.74 5.93 -8.16
CA VAL A 145 4.29 5.71 -8.13
C VAL A 145 3.58 6.77 -7.28
N GLN A 146 4.16 7.17 -6.14
CA GLN A 146 3.63 8.27 -5.33
C GLN A 146 3.61 9.60 -6.10
N GLY A 147 4.64 9.87 -6.90
CA GLY A 147 4.69 11.05 -7.76
C GLY A 147 3.61 11.02 -8.84
N LEU A 148 3.52 9.91 -9.58
CA LEU A 148 2.58 9.78 -10.70
C LEU A 148 1.11 9.65 -10.28
N SER A 149 0.84 9.07 -9.10
CA SER A 149 -0.53 8.98 -8.56
C SER A 149 -1.07 10.33 -8.07
N GLY A 150 -0.22 11.34 -7.88
CA GLY A 150 -0.61 12.62 -7.29
C GLY A 150 -0.75 12.61 -5.77
N VAL A 151 -0.45 11.48 -5.10
CA VAL A 151 -0.37 11.43 -3.62
C VAL A 151 0.59 12.48 -3.09
N MET A 152 1.73 12.69 -3.76
CA MET A 152 2.70 13.70 -3.33
C MET A 152 2.16 15.13 -3.45
N THR A 153 1.36 15.43 -4.48
CA THR A 153 0.74 16.74 -4.71
C THR A 153 -0.16 17.18 -3.56
N ILE A 154 -0.84 16.22 -2.93
CA ILE A 154 -1.76 16.49 -1.81
C ILE A 154 -1.13 16.31 -0.43
N THR A 155 0.13 15.87 -0.36
CA THR A 155 0.83 15.61 0.89
C THR A 155 1.82 16.74 1.18
N GLY A 156 1.79 17.25 2.40
CA GLY A 156 2.64 18.36 2.86
C GLY A 156 1.87 19.65 3.12
N ASP A 157 2.60 20.72 3.41
CA ASP A 157 2.03 22.06 3.61
C ASP A 157 2.01 22.87 2.29
N GLN A 158 1.27 23.98 2.26
CA GLN A 158 1.15 24.80 1.05
C GLN A 158 2.44 25.49 0.60
N LYS A 159 3.45 25.59 1.48
CA LYS A 159 4.69 26.32 1.21
C LYS A 159 5.78 25.41 0.63
N ASN A 160 5.81 24.15 1.06
CA ASN A 160 6.92 23.23 0.83
C ASN A 160 6.51 21.94 0.09
N ASN A 161 5.25 21.80 -0.36
CA ASN A 161 4.80 20.66 -1.16
C ASN A 161 5.53 20.58 -2.52
N PRO A 162 5.56 19.40 -3.18
CA PRO A 162 4.97 18.12 -2.77
C PRO A 162 5.89 17.28 -1.83
N TYR A 163 5.30 16.60 -0.85
CA TYR A 163 6.01 15.65 0.01
C TYR A 163 5.69 14.21 -0.34
N ARG A 164 6.67 13.32 -0.16
CA ARG A 164 6.45 11.88 -0.13
C ARG A 164 5.80 11.50 1.21
N VAL A 165 4.91 10.51 1.21
CA VAL A 165 4.44 9.86 2.45
C VAL A 165 5.63 9.19 3.16
N GLY A 166 5.64 9.26 4.50
CA GLY A 166 6.77 8.81 5.33
C GLY A 166 7.06 7.30 5.30
N TYR A 167 6.19 6.50 4.70
CA TYR A 167 6.37 5.08 4.47
C TYR A 167 6.04 4.74 3.01
N PRO A 168 6.46 3.58 2.49
CA PRO A 168 6.24 3.18 1.10
C PRO A 168 4.77 2.79 0.82
N ILE A 169 3.91 3.82 0.80
CA ILE A 169 2.46 3.69 0.73
C ILE A 169 1.98 2.98 -0.54
N ALA A 170 2.59 3.23 -1.70
CA ALA A 170 2.18 2.62 -2.96
C ALA A 170 2.50 1.12 -2.98
N ASP A 171 3.65 0.72 -2.40
CA ASP A 171 3.97 -0.70 -2.22
C ASP A 171 2.99 -1.36 -1.25
N THR A 172 2.70 -0.73 -0.12
CA THR A 172 1.78 -1.26 0.89
C THR A 172 0.36 -1.41 0.34
N ILE A 173 -0.15 -0.39 -0.37
CA ILE A 173 -1.49 -0.41 -0.95
C ILE A 173 -1.59 -1.42 -2.10
N GLY A 174 -0.58 -1.50 -2.96
CA GLY A 174 -0.49 -2.54 -3.99
C GLY A 174 -0.51 -3.95 -3.37
N GLY A 175 0.27 -4.15 -2.30
CA GLY A 175 0.29 -5.41 -1.56
C GLY A 175 -1.04 -5.76 -0.88
N LEU A 176 -1.71 -4.80 -0.24
CA LEU A 176 -3.05 -5.00 0.35
C LEU A 176 -4.09 -5.34 -0.71
N THR A 177 -4.08 -4.63 -1.83
CA THR A 177 -5.00 -4.85 -2.95
C THR A 177 -4.82 -6.25 -3.53
N ALA A 178 -3.57 -6.68 -3.70
CA ALA A 178 -3.24 -8.03 -4.13
C ALA A 178 -3.68 -9.11 -3.12
N ALA A 179 -3.43 -8.91 -1.82
CA ALA A 179 -3.86 -9.85 -0.79
C ALA A 179 -5.38 -10.00 -0.74
N MET A 180 -6.11 -8.88 -0.89
CA MET A 180 -7.57 -8.87 -1.01
C MET A 180 -8.04 -9.64 -2.24
N ALA A 181 -7.46 -9.38 -3.41
CA ALA A 181 -7.81 -10.04 -4.66
C ALA A 181 -7.54 -11.55 -4.63
N VAL A 182 -6.37 -11.97 -4.11
CA VAL A 182 -6.03 -13.39 -3.92
C VAL A 182 -6.98 -14.06 -2.93
N SER A 183 -7.28 -13.41 -1.80
CA SER A 183 -8.23 -13.94 -0.82
C SER A 183 -9.63 -14.11 -1.41
N ALA A 184 -10.10 -13.13 -2.20
CA ALA A 184 -11.37 -13.22 -2.90
C ALA A 184 -11.37 -14.35 -3.95
N ALA A 185 -10.25 -14.54 -4.67
CA ALA A 185 -10.11 -15.60 -5.65
C ALA A 185 -10.16 -17.01 -5.03
N PHE A 186 -9.70 -17.20 -3.79
CA PHE A 186 -9.87 -18.48 -3.09
C PHE A 186 -11.34 -18.85 -2.82
N ASN A 187 -12.24 -17.87 -2.76
CA ASN A 187 -13.67 -18.10 -2.60
C ASN A 187 -14.40 -18.30 -3.94
N ASN A 188 -13.71 -18.18 -5.07
CA ASN A 188 -14.30 -18.37 -6.38
C ASN A 188 -14.28 -19.86 -6.79
N SER A 189 -15.48 -20.43 -7.01
CA SER A 189 -15.65 -21.85 -7.40
C SER A 189 -15.13 -22.19 -8.79
N LYS A 190 -14.85 -21.20 -9.65
CA LYS A 190 -14.46 -21.45 -11.05
C LYS A 190 -12.98 -21.78 -11.27
N GLY A 191 -12.13 -21.65 -10.24
CA GLY A 191 -10.69 -21.93 -10.31
C GLY A 191 -9.94 -21.08 -11.35
N GLY A 192 -8.60 -21.12 -11.34
CA GLY A 192 -7.79 -20.65 -12.47
C GLY A 192 -7.92 -19.16 -12.75
N ASN A 193 -7.37 -18.31 -11.89
CA ASN A 193 -7.47 -16.85 -12.01
C ASN A 193 -6.10 -16.23 -12.32
N TYR A 194 -6.06 -15.28 -13.26
CA TYR A 194 -4.94 -14.37 -13.43
C TYR A 194 -5.32 -13.01 -12.86
N ILE A 195 -4.55 -12.54 -11.90
CA ILE A 195 -4.74 -11.28 -11.20
C ILE A 195 -3.56 -10.39 -11.54
N ASP A 196 -3.83 -9.26 -12.17
CA ASP A 196 -2.85 -8.20 -12.40
C ASP A 196 -3.16 -7.02 -11.47
N VAL A 197 -2.17 -6.62 -10.67
CA VAL A 197 -2.28 -5.50 -9.74
C VAL A 197 -1.26 -4.43 -10.10
N SER A 198 -1.78 -3.26 -10.46
CA SER A 198 -1.02 -2.02 -10.63
C SER A 198 -0.95 -1.23 -9.32
N MET A 199 0.26 -0.96 -8.84
CA MET A 199 0.47 -0.09 -7.67
C MET A 199 -0.10 1.32 -7.90
N LEU A 200 -0.01 1.84 -9.14
CA LEU A 200 -0.55 3.15 -9.51
C LEU A 200 -2.08 3.19 -9.36
N GLU A 201 -2.77 2.22 -9.95
CA GLU A 201 -4.24 2.15 -9.89
C GLU A 201 -4.73 1.95 -8.46
N ALA A 202 -4.08 1.02 -7.74
CA ALA A 202 -4.38 0.75 -6.34
C ALA A 202 -4.23 2.02 -5.48
N THR A 203 -3.14 2.79 -5.69
CA THR A 203 -2.91 4.05 -4.96
C THR A 203 -3.97 5.09 -5.32
N LEU A 204 -4.28 5.30 -6.61
CA LEU A 204 -5.26 6.27 -7.07
C LEU A 204 -6.65 6.04 -6.45
N VAL A 205 -7.12 4.79 -6.42
CA VAL A 205 -8.45 4.46 -5.88
C VAL A 205 -8.56 4.81 -4.39
N THR A 206 -7.49 4.63 -3.61
CA THR A 206 -7.50 4.93 -2.17
C THR A 206 -7.53 6.42 -1.84
N MET A 207 -7.21 7.31 -2.80
CA MET A 207 -7.33 8.76 -2.61
C MET A 207 -8.80 9.23 -2.58
N GLY A 208 -9.74 8.41 -3.09
CA GLY A 208 -11.18 8.57 -2.93
C GLY A 208 -11.72 9.94 -3.33
N TRP A 209 -12.16 10.71 -2.32
CA TRP A 209 -12.78 12.02 -2.50
C TRP A 209 -11.88 13.04 -3.20
N VAL A 210 -10.54 12.92 -3.09
CA VAL A 210 -9.60 13.79 -3.82
C VAL A 210 -9.77 13.63 -5.33
N ILE A 211 -9.88 12.38 -5.80
CA ILE A 211 -10.02 12.07 -7.22
C ILE A 211 -11.40 12.49 -7.72
N SER A 212 -12.47 12.21 -6.98
CA SER A 212 -13.83 12.60 -7.38
C SER A 212 -14.03 14.12 -7.36
N ASN A 213 -13.45 14.84 -6.40
CA ASN A 213 -13.46 16.31 -6.39
C ASN A 213 -12.79 16.90 -7.63
N TYR A 214 -11.71 16.28 -8.11
CA TYR A 214 -11.04 16.70 -9.33
C TYR A 214 -11.86 16.37 -10.58
N LEU A 215 -12.33 15.13 -10.71
CA LEU A 215 -13.01 14.65 -11.92
C LEU A 215 -14.45 15.16 -12.08
N ILE A 216 -15.15 15.42 -10.97
CA ILE A 216 -16.58 15.77 -10.96
C ILE A 216 -16.78 17.22 -10.52
N GLY A 217 -16.01 17.67 -9.54
CA GLY A 217 -16.17 19.00 -8.93
C GLY A 217 -15.28 20.08 -9.53
N ASP A 218 -14.42 19.76 -10.51
CA ASP A 218 -13.40 20.65 -11.07
C ASP A 218 -12.49 21.29 -10.00
N VAL A 219 -12.30 20.62 -8.86
CA VAL A 219 -11.47 21.09 -7.76
C VAL A 219 -10.07 20.52 -7.89
N VAL A 220 -9.12 21.37 -8.27
CA VAL A 220 -7.69 20.99 -8.34
C VAL A 220 -7.18 20.60 -6.95
N PRO A 221 -6.67 19.36 -6.76
CA PRO A 221 -6.12 18.91 -5.48
C PRO A 221 -4.92 19.74 -5.04
N LYS A 222 -4.85 20.07 -3.74
CA LYS A 222 -3.75 20.83 -3.13
C LYS A 222 -3.40 20.25 -1.77
N ALA A 223 -2.14 20.34 -1.40
CA ALA A 223 -1.70 20.01 -0.05
C ALA A 223 -2.32 20.99 0.97
N GLN A 224 -2.77 20.45 2.11
CA GLN A 224 -3.47 21.21 3.17
C GLN A 224 -2.75 21.13 4.53
N GLY A 225 -1.56 20.53 4.59
CA GLY A 225 -0.86 20.26 5.84
C GLY A 225 -1.71 19.37 6.75
N ASN A 226 -1.80 19.78 8.01
CA ASN A 226 -2.58 19.07 9.03
C ASN A 226 -3.99 19.67 9.20
N GLU A 227 -4.51 20.44 8.24
CA GLU A 227 -5.87 20.98 8.30
C GLU A 227 -6.88 19.97 7.74
N ASN A 228 -8.05 19.88 8.37
CA ASN A 228 -9.17 19.16 7.79
C ASN A 228 -9.83 20.02 6.71
N PHE A 229 -10.01 19.45 5.51
CA PHE A 229 -10.66 20.18 4.41
C PHE A 229 -12.14 20.49 4.70
N THR A 230 -12.83 19.57 5.37
CA THR A 230 -14.28 19.55 5.49
C THR A 230 -14.82 20.30 6.71
N SER A 231 -13.98 20.70 7.66
CA SER A 231 -14.42 21.37 8.88
C SER A 231 -13.33 22.19 9.55
N ALA A 232 -13.75 23.20 10.33
CA ALA A 232 -12.90 23.97 11.23
C ALA A 232 -13.67 24.27 12.55
N PRO A 233 -13.00 24.20 13.73
CA PRO A 233 -11.60 23.83 13.92
C PRO A 233 -11.39 22.31 13.94
N SER A 234 -10.69 21.79 12.93
CA SER A 234 -10.24 20.40 12.88
C SER A 234 -8.90 20.31 12.18
N GLY A 235 -7.90 19.79 12.89
CA GLY A 235 -6.52 19.73 12.44
C GLY A 235 -5.52 19.65 13.60
N ALA A 236 -4.24 19.88 13.31
CA ALA A 236 -3.19 19.92 14.34
C ALA A 236 -2.98 21.33 14.91
N PHE A 237 -3.09 21.49 16.23
CA PHE A 237 -2.92 22.73 16.98
C PHE A 237 -1.64 22.67 17.81
N GLN A 238 -0.98 23.80 18.01
CA GLN A 238 0.23 23.86 18.82
C GLN A 238 -0.14 23.92 20.31
N ALA A 239 0.11 22.84 21.05
CA ALA A 239 0.06 22.83 22.50
C ALA A 239 1.46 23.09 23.09
N LYS A 240 1.56 23.16 24.42
CA LYS A 240 2.82 23.46 25.13
C LYS A 240 4.00 22.56 24.73
N ASN A 241 3.75 21.25 24.56
CA ASN A 241 4.80 20.24 24.37
C ASN A 241 4.84 19.67 22.95
N GLY A 242 4.04 20.18 22.02
CA GLY A 242 3.96 19.65 20.67
C GLY A 242 2.57 19.82 20.05
N LEU A 243 2.36 19.14 18.93
CA LEU A 243 1.09 19.19 18.21
C LEU A 243 0.02 18.32 18.87
N LEU A 244 -1.19 18.85 18.96
CA LEU A 244 -2.40 18.15 19.36
C LEU A 244 -3.39 18.13 18.19
N ASN A 245 -3.86 16.96 17.79
CA ASN A 245 -4.95 16.85 16.83
C ASN A 245 -6.30 17.07 17.52
N ILE A 246 -7.04 18.07 17.06
CA ILE A 246 -8.40 18.39 17.52
C ILE A 246 -9.36 18.21 16.36
N ALA A 247 -10.54 17.66 16.64
CA ALA A 247 -11.61 17.50 15.65
C ALA A 247 -12.95 17.98 16.23
N ALA A 248 -13.25 19.26 16.04
CA ALA A 248 -14.57 19.84 16.32
C ALA A 248 -15.32 20.04 15.00
N ASN A 249 -15.98 18.97 14.55
CA ASN A 249 -16.62 18.91 13.24
C ASN A 249 -18.08 19.36 13.24
N LYS A 250 -18.70 19.36 14.41
CA LYS A 250 -20.08 19.81 14.64
C LYS A 250 -20.12 21.04 15.52
N ASP A 251 -21.19 21.82 15.44
CA ASP A 251 -21.33 23.05 16.23
C ASP A 251 -21.30 22.78 17.74
N GLU A 252 -21.89 21.67 18.21
CA GLU A 252 -21.84 21.32 19.64
C GLU A 252 -20.42 21.00 20.10
N GLN A 253 -19.61 20.38 19.23
CA GLN A 253 -18.20 20.09 19.51
C GLN A 253 -17.36 21.38 19.51
N TRP A 254 -17.66 22.31 18.61
CA TRP A 254 -17.02 23.62 18.55
C TRP A 254 -17.30 24.42 19.82
N GLU A 255 -18.56 24.52 20.22
CA GLU A 255 -18.95 25.23 21.44
C GLU A 255 -18.30 24.62 22.69
N LEU A 256 -18.27 23.28 22.79
CA LEU A 256 -17.62 22.60 23.90
C LEU A 256 -16.11 22.90 23.95
N LEU A 257 -15.43 22.88 22.80
CA LEU A 257 -14.01 23.22 22.71
C LEU A 257 -13.77 24.68 23.15
N ALA A 258 -14.51 25.62 22.58
CA ALA A 258 -14.38 27.05 22.91
C ALA A 258 -14.65 27.30 24.40
N LYS A 259 -15.67 26.65 24.99
CA LYS A 259 -15.94 26.72 26.44
C LYS A 259 -14.79 26.16 27.26
N HIS A 260 -14.18 25.04 26.87
CA HIS A 260 -13.07 24.43 27.60
C HIS A 260 -11.77 25.26 27.53
N LEU A 261 -11.55 25.96 26.41
CA LEU A 261 -10.43 26.87 26.22
C LEU A 261 -10.68 28.28 26.79
N ASN A 262 -11.81 28.50 27.46
CA ASN A 262 -12.25 29.82 27.94
C ASN A 262 -12.34 30.89 26.84
N ARG A 263 -12.70 30.47 25.62
CA ARG A 263 -12.85 31.30 24.41
C ARG A 263 -14.30 31.44 23.95
N LYS A 264 -15.23 31.68 24.90
CA LYS A 264 -16.65 31.89 24.56
C LYS A 264 -16.85 33.10 23.64
N ASP A 265 -15.97 34.08 23.69
CA ASP A 265 -15.93 35.24 22.79
C ASP A 265 -15.85 34.84 21.31
N LEU A 266 -15.24 33.70 21.00
CA LEU A 266 -15.16 33.19 19.62
C LEU A 266 -16.46 32.56 19.14
N ILE A 267 -17.34 32.09 20.04
CA ILE A 267 -18.63 31.51 19.65
C ILE A 267 -19.54 32.59 19.06
N ASP A 268 -19.54 33.78 19.68
CA ASP A 268 -20.39 34.91 19.29
C ASP A 268 -19.74 35.78 18.20
N HIS A 269 -18.50 35.48 17.78
CA HIS A 269 -17.79 36.27 16.79
C HIS A 269 -18.38 36.02 15.38
N PRO A 270 -18.73 37.07 14.61
CA PRO A 270 -19.37 36.91 13.29
C PRO A 270 -18.61 35.99 12.33
N ASP A 271 -17.28 36.10 12.28
CA ASP A 271 -16.40 35.27 11.44
C ASP A 271 -16.36 33.78 11.81
N PHE A 272 -16.94 33.37 12.96
CA PHE A 272 -16.95 31.99 13.46
C PHE A 272 -18.35 31.47 13.81
N SER A 273 -19.39 32.24 13.46
CA SER A 273 -20.78 32.02 13.88
C SER A 273 -21.38 30.70 13.38
N ASN A 274 -20.94 30.21 12.22
CA ASN A 274 -21.38 28.93 11.66
C ASN A 274 -20.20 28.17 11.02
N ARG A 275 -20.47 26.91 10.63
CA ARG A 275 -19.47 26.01 10.07
C ARG A 275 -18.75 26.55 8.84
N GLU A 276 -19.46 27.22 7.92
CA GLU A 276 -18.86 27.72 6.69
C GLU A 276 -17.98 28.94 6.95
N ASP A 277 -18.40 29.82 7.86
CA ASP A 277 -17.58 30.96 8.29
C ASP A 277 -16.29 30.49 9.00
N ARG A 278 -16.38 29.50 9.88
CA ARG A 278 -15.19 28.89 10.50
C ARG A 278 -14.26 28.27 9.46
N LYS A 279 -14.80 27.58 8.45
CA LYS A 279 -14.00 26.99 7.35
C LYS A 279 -13.29 28.05 6.52
N LYS A 280 -13.97 29.15 6.21
CA LYS A 280 -13.42 30.30 5.47
C LYS A 280 -12.32 30.98 6.27
N ASN A 281 -12.49 31.10 7.59
CA ASN A 281 -11.55 31.78 8.49
C ASN A 281 -10.63 30.83 9.26
N ARG A 282 -10.43 29.58 8.78
CA ARG A 282 -9.77 28.49 9.52
C ARG A 282 -8.41 28.84 10.12
N LEU A 283 -7.56 29.56 9.38
CA LEU A 283 -6.21 29.89 9.83
C LEU A 283 -6.25 30.93 10.94
N ARG A 284 -7.18 31.89 10.85
CA ARG A 284 -7.40 32.87 11.90
C ARG A 284 -7.99 32.21 13.14
N LEU A 285 -9.03 31.37 12.97
CA LEU A 285 -9.61 30.62 14.08
C LEU A 285 -8.56 29.76 14.78
N LYS A 286 -7.68 29.11 14.02
CA LYS A 286 -6.59 28.31 14.56
C LYS A 286 -5.57 29.14 15.35
N ALA A 287 -5.29 30.37 14.95
CA ALA A 287 -4.38 31.24 15.69
C ALA A 287 -4.96 31.71 17.04
N GLU A 288 -6.29 31.69 17.18
CA GLU A 288 -7.00 32.05 18.41
C GLU A 288 -7.11 30.87 19.41
N LEU A 289 -6.92 29.63 18.95
CA LEU A 289 -7.08 28.39 19.74
C LEU A 289 -5.74 27.80 20.16
#